data_AF-A0A8S1DKM2-F1
#
_entry.id   AF-A0A8S1DKM2-F1
#
_cell.length_a   1.000
_cell.length_b   1.000
_cell.length_c   1.000
_cell.angle_alpha   90.00
_cell.angle_beta   90.00
_cell.angle_gamma   90.00
#
_symmetry.space_group_name_H-M   'P 1'
#
loop_
_entity.id
_entity.type
_entity.pdbx_description
1 polymer ?
#
loop_
_entity_poly.entity_id
_entity_poly.type
_entity_poly.pdbx_seq_one_letter_code
_entity_poly.pdbx_strand_id
1 'polypeptide(L)'
;MLFSFPDVVDATAKLPAGLLHGNIKSYGQFDECLEVISKGRRQFVGQYCLANVHIQAFEEVTDRFLDEITLGRRANEITYNRTHMPVPDLLPSMALIQFASCIPSSCTPEDVQVTLTDAMQWAVKPTGMRASVQVYPESCTTLKSNPFTKGEVAMILVIVILLLLVFFSSAYDIAELNYAESESPIGKALVAFSLPRNWERLFKEDVVQPGVIGSLDGIRVFSTLWVVMTHKILYYAQEPWINKL
;
A
#
# COMPACT_ATOMS: atom_id res chain seq x y z
N MET A 1 15.97 27.92 4.03
CA MET A 1 14.74 28.48 3.45
C MET A 1 13.70 28.52 4.55
N LEU A 2 12.94 29.61 4.69
CA LEU A 2 11.89 29.77 5.69
C LEU A 2 10.58 29.25 5.07
N PHE A 3 10.21 28.01 5.35
CA PHE A 3 8.95 27.46 4.84
C PHE A 3 7.77 28.08 5.60
N SER A 4 6.78 28.53 4.86
CA SER A 4 5.65 29.35 5.30
C SER A 4 4.31 28.62 5.04
N PHE A 5 3.19 29.20 5.50
CA PHE A 5 1.83 28.70 5.21
C PHE A 5 1.53 28.38 3.72
N PRO A 6 2.04 29.13 2.73
CA PRO A 6 1.87 28.79 1.31
C PRO A 6 2.39 27.40 0.93
N ASP A 7 3.51 26.97 1.53
CA ASP A 7 4.15 25.69 1.19
C ASP A 7 3.30 24.51 1.69
N VAL A 8 2.66 24.67 2.86
CA VAL A 8 1.66 23.72 3.38
C VAL A 8 0.49 23.57 2.40
N VAL A 9 0.02 24.69 1.84
CA VAL A 9 -1.10 24.68 0.88
C VAL A 9 -0.67 24.06 -0.45
N ASP A 10 0.55 24.30 -0.92
CA ASP A 10 1.02 23.72 -2.18
C ASP A 10 1.30 22.22 -2.08
N ALA A 11 1.77 21.76 -0.92
CA ALA A 11 2.00 20.34 -0.64
C ALA A 11 0.70 19.54 -0.42
N THR A 12 -0.40 20.21 -0.09
CA THR A 12 -1.74 19.60 0.06
C THR A 12 -2.23 19.07 -1.29
N ALA A 13 -2.94 17.93 -1.27
CA ALA A 13 -3.53 17.37 -2.47
C ALA A 13 -4.47 18.36 -3.17
N LYS A 14 -4.45 18.32 -4.51
CA LYS A 14 -5.39 19.07 -5.35
C LYS A 14 -6.49 18.13 -5.83
N LEU A 15 -7.65 18.69 -6.19
CA LEU A 15 -8.73 17.89 -6.77
C LEU A 15 -8.23 17.20 -8.05
N PRO A 16 -8.27 15.86 -8.13
CA PRO A 16 -7.73 15.14 -9.27
C PRO A 16 -8.62 15.38 -10.50
N ALA A 17 -7.99 15.57 -11.66
CA ALA A 17 -8.71 15.54 -12.94
C ALA A 17 -9.18 14.11 -13.22
N GLY A 18 -10.36 13.96 -13.82
CA GLY A 18 -10.91 12.63 -14.11
C GLY A 18 -11.54 11.92 -12.91
N LEU A 19 -12.00 12.67 -11.89
CA LEU A 19 -12.75 12.11 -10.76
C LEU A 19 -13.92 11.22 -11.22
N LEU A 20 -14.69 11.67 -12.21
CA LEU A 20 -15.81 10.91 -12.79
C LEU A 20 -15.36 9.73 -13.68
N HIS A 21 -14.08 9.65 -14.01
CA HIS A 21 -13.47 8.53 -14.73
C HIS A 21 -12.75 7.55 -13.78
N GLY A 22 -12.93 7.71 -12.46
CA GLY A 22 -12.35 6.82 -11.45
C GLY A 22 -11.03 7.30 -10.85
N ASN A 23 -10.56 8.52 -11.15
CA ASN A 23 -9.38 9.10 -10.50
C ASN A 23 -9.74 9.66 -9.11
N ILE A 24 -9.90 8.76 -8.14
CA ILE A 24 -10.42 9.07 -6.80
C ILE A 24 -9.32 9.23 -5.74
N LYS A 25 -8.04 9.09 -6.11
CA LYS A 25 -6.93 9.21 -5.18
C LYS A 25 -6.07 10.42 -5.53
N SER A 26 -5.73 11.21 -4.52
CA SER A 26 -4.85 12.37 -4.66
C SER A 26 -3.97 12.46 -3.43
N TYR A 27 -2.68 12.15 -3.62
CA TYR A 27 -1.70 12.04 -2.53
C TYR A 27 -0.94 13.34 -2.25
N GLY A 28 -1.11 14.40 -3.05
CA GLY A 28 -0.34 15.65 -2.85
C GLY A 28 1.18 15.45 -2.94
N GLN A 29 1.95 16.37 -2.38
CA GLN A 29 3.41 16.26 -2.29
C GLN A 29 3.81 15.84 -0.87
N PHE A 30 4.05 14.54 -0.69
CA PHE A 30 4.39 13.95 0.60
C PHE A 30 5.71 14.50 1.17
N ASP A 31 6.79 14.42 0.38
CA ASP A 31 8.12 14.82 0.83
C ASP A 31 8.19 16.33 1.13
N GLU A 32 7.60 17.15 0.25
CA GLU A 32 7.52 18.60 0.46
C GLU A 32 6.80 18.94 1.77
N CYS A 33 5.69 18.27 2.06
CA CYS A 33 4.96 18.49 3.32
C CYS A 33 5.82 18.19 4.55
N LEU A 34 6.58 17.09 4.54
CA LEU A 34 7.43 16.71 5.68
C LEU A 34 8.62 17.65 5.89
N GLU A 35 9.10 18.29 4.82
CA GLU A 35 10.21 19.24 4.87
C GLU A 35 9.80 20.65 5.34
N VAL A 36 8.49 20.94 5.45
CA VAL A 36 8.00 22.23 5.96
C VAL A 36 8.43 22.41 7.42
N ILE A 37 9.30 23.38 7.66
CA ILE A 37 9.73 23.80 9.00
C ILE A 37 9.57 25.32 9.13
N SER A 38 8.62 25.74 9.94
CA SER A 38 8.43 27.16 10.26
C SER A 38 9.26 27.53 11.49
N LYS A 39 10.20 28.46 11.31
CA LYS A 39 11.03 29.03 12.39
C LYS A 39 10.53 30.40 12.88
N GLY A 40 9.26 30.72 12.61
CA GLY A 40 8.63 31.99 12.98
C GLY A 40 8.24 32.06 14.47
N ARG A 41 7.31 32.99 14.81
CA ARG A 41 6.81 33.19 16.19
C ARG A 41 6.18 31.94 16.83
N ARG A 42 5.67 31.02 16.01
CA ARG A 42 5.23 29.69 16.42
C ARG A 42 5.99 28.69 15.58
N GLN A 43 6.82 27.88 16.23
CA GLN A 43 7.58 26.83 15.56
C GLN A 43 6.64 25.64 15.35
N PHE A 44 6.52 25.20 14.10
CA PHE A 44 5.78 24.00 13.75
C PHE A 44 6.51 23.27 12.62
N VAL A 45 6.24 21.96 12.54
CA VAL A 45 6.72 21.09 11.46
C VAL A 45 5.49 20.69 10.63
N GLY A 46 5.67 20.41 9.35
CA GLY A 46 4.62 19.83 8.54
C GLY A 46 4.26 18.41 8.99
N GLN A 47 2.97 18.12 8.89
CA GLN A 47 2.36 16.83 9.18
C GLN A 47 1.50 16.46 7.97
N TYR A 48 1.84 15.36 7.35
CA TYR A 48 1.08 14.80 6.23
C TYR A 48 -0.01 13.90 6.78
N CYS A 49 -1.27 14.12 6.40
CA CYS A 49 -2.39 13.26 6.81
C CYS A 49 -3.18 12.78 5.58
N LEU A 50 -3.37 11.46 5.47
CA LEU A 50 -4.23 10.88 4.43
C LEU A 50 -5.66 10.72 4.95
N ALA A 51 -6.61 11.38 4.29
CA ALA A 51 -8.02 11.38 4.65
C ALA A 51 -8.86 10.56 3.66
N ASN A 52 -9.87 9.90 4.21
CA ASN A 52 -10.86 9.11 3.47
C ASN A 52 -12.16 9.90 3.37
N VAL A 53 -12.52 10.33 2.17
CA VAL A 53 -13.70 11.13 1.88
C VAL A 53 -14.81 10.23 1.34
N HIS A 54 -15.96 10.26 2.01
CA HIS A 54 -17.16 9.52 1.63
C HIS A 54 -18.19 10.50 1.07
N ILE A 55 -18.74 10.21 -0.11
CA ILE A 55 -19.84 10.98 -0.69
C ILE A 55 -21.14 10.18 -0.55
N GLN A 56 -22.18 10.85 -0.07
CA GLN A 56 -23.53 10.32 0.14
C GLN A 56 -24.55 11.20 -0.58
N ALA A 57 -25.52 10.61 -1.27
CA ALA A 57 -26.60 11.37 -1.88
C ALA A 57 -27.66 11.73 -0.81
N PHE A 58 -28.30 12.88 -0.94
CA PHE A 58 -29.46 13.22 -0.10
C PHE A 58 -30.74 12.52 -0.57
N GLU A 59 -30.85 12.25 -1.87
CA GLU A 59 -32.06 11.71 -2.51
C GLU A 59 -31.85 10.25 -2.90
N GLU A 60 -32.88 9.41 -2.70
CA GLU A 60 -32.80 7.96 -2.93
C GLU A 60 -32.46 7.63 -4.39
N VAL A 61 -32.92 8.46 -5.34
CA VAL A 61 -32.67 8.29 -6.78
C VAL A 61 -31.18 8.47 -7.11
N THR A 62 -30.53 9.47 -6.51
CA THR A 62 -29.10 9.68 -6.69
C THR A 62 -28.28 8.64 -5.95
N ASP A 63 -28.75 8.13 -4.81
CA ASP A 63 -28.08 7.04 -4.10
C ASP A 63 -28.09 5.75 -4.93
N ARG A 64 -29.21 5.41 -5.58
CA ARG A 64 -29.29 4.29 -6.54
C ARG A 64 -28.41 4.51 -7.77
N PHE A 65 -28.34 5.73 -8.29
CA PHE A 65 -27.45 6.05 -9.40
C PHE A 65 -25.98 5.88 -9.02
N LEU A 66 -25.59 6.28 -7.81
CA LEU A 66 -24.24 6.06 -7.28
C LEU A 66 -23.96 4.56 -7.08
N ASP A 67 -24.93 3.80 -6.60
CA ASP A 67 -24.78 2.35 -6.44
C ASP A 67 -24.61 1.64 -7.80
N GLU A 68 -25.36 2.06 -8.81
CA GLU A 68 -25.25 1.55 -10.18
C GLU A 68 -23.87 1.87 -10.80
N ILE A 69 -23.42 3.13 -10.72
CA ILE A 69 -22.11 3.54 -11.24
C ILE A 69 -20.98 2.81 -10.53
N THR A 70 -21.13 2.56 -9.22
CA THR A 70 -20.14 1.83 -8.44
C THR A 70 -20.34 0.31 -8.46
N LEU A 71 -21.29 -0.20 -9.26
CA LEU A 71 -21.63 -1.62 -9.39
C LEU A 71 -21.84 -2.29 -8.02
N GLY A 72 -22.49 -1.60 -7.08
CA GLY A 72 -22.76 -2.09 -5.71
C GLY A 72 -21.53 -2.16 -4.80
N ARG A 73 -20.33 -1.79 -5.27
CA ARG A 73 -19.08 -1.91 -4.49
C ARG A 73 -18.99 -0.85 -3.39
N ARG A 74 -19.65 0.29 -3.57
CA ARG A 74 -19.70 1.38 -2.58
C ARG A 74 -20.22 0.93 -1.23
N ALA A 75 -21.29 0.14 -1.18
CA ALA A 75 -21.87 -0.35 0.07
C ALA A 75 -20.88 -1.24 0.85
N ASN A 76 -20.14 -2.09 0.14
CA ASN A 76 -19.13 -2.96 0.74
C ASN A 76 -17.96 -2.15 1.31
N GLU A 77 -17.46 -1.16 0.57
CA GLU A 77 -16.34 -0.31 1.00
C GLU A 77 -16.68 0.58 2.21
N ILE A 78 -17.87 1.19 2.23
CA ILE A 78 -18.33 2.03 3.34
C ILE A 78 -18.55 1.21 4.62
N THR A 79 -19.17 0.03 4.50
CA THR A 79 -19.40 -0.88 5.64
C THR A 79 -18.07 -1.35 6.22
N TYR A 80 -17.11 -1.66 5.34
CA TYR A 80 -15.79 -2.13 5.71
C TYR A 80 -15.03 -1.12 6.59
N ASN A 81 -14.96 0.13 6.13
CA ASN A 81 -14.27 1.22 6.83
C ASN A 81 -14.89 1.53 8.21
N ARG A 82 -16.21 1.37 8.34
CA ARG A 82 -16.93 1.57 9.61
C ARG A 82 -16.60 0.49 10.66
N THR A 83 -16.19 -0.70 10.23
CA THR A 83 -15.91 -1.84 11.11
C THR A 83 -14.45 -1.94 11.56
N HIS A 84 -13.56 -1.06 11.10
CA HIS A 84 -12.11 -1.11 11.39
C HIS A 84 -11.46 -2.48 11.13
N MET A 85 -12.02 -3.28 10.21
CA MET A 85 -11.32 -4.48 9.76
C MET A 85 -10.22 -4.04 8.77
N PRO A 86 -9.00 -4.62 8.81
CA PRO A 86 -7.92 -4.31 7.85
C PRO A 86 -8.21 -5.04 6.54
N VAL A 87 -8.53 -4.31 5.45
CA VAL A 87 -8.86 -4.96 4.16
C VAL A 87 -7.65 -5.80 3.81
N PRO A 88 -7.80 -7.03 3.30
CA PRO A 88 -6.76 -7.52 2.42
C PRO A 88 -6.64 -6.48 1.31
N ASP A 89 -5.47 -5.86 1.14
CA ASP A 89 -5.13 -4.90 0.07
C ASP A 89 -5.42 -5.44 -1.36
N LEU A 90 -5.93 -6.66 -1.45
CA LEU A 90 -6.27 -7.44 -2.61
C LEU A 90 -7.46 -6.89 -3.43
N LEU A 91 -8.37 -6.12 -2.82
CA LEU A 91 -9.54 -5.56 -3.52
C LEU A 91 -9.42 -4.03 -3.67
N PRO A 92 -9.52 -3.49 -4.90
CA PRO A 92 -9.49 -2.04 -5.14
C PRO A 92 -10.65 -1.33 -4.46
N SER A 93 -10.33 -0.37 -3.58
CA SER A 93 -11.28 0.65 -3.15
C SER A 93 -11.50 1.61 -4.32
N MET A 94 -12.70 1.58 -4.89
CA MET A 94 -13.08 2.37 -6.06
C MET A 94 -14.21 3.35 -5.77
N ALA A 95 -14.77 3.34 -4.57
CA ALA A 95 -15.77 4.30 -4.11
C ALA A 95 -15.22 5.29 -3.07
N LEU A 96 -14.06 5.01 -2.47
CA LEU A 96 -13.44 5.86 -1.47
C LEU A 96 -12.49 6.89 -2.09
N ILE A 97 -12.78 8.18 -1.91
CA ILE A 97 -11.87 9.23 -2.35
C ILE A 97 -10.77 9.39 -1.30
N GLN A 98 -9.53 9.15 -1.69
CA GLN A 98 -8.36 9.37 -0.82
C GLN A 98 -7.77 10.74 -1.11
N PHE A 99 -7.71 11.59 -0.09
CA PHE A 99 -7.25 12.96 -0.21
C PHE A 99 -6.19 13.25 0.85
N ALA A 100 -5.00 13.62 0.43
CA ALA A 100 -3.94 13.99 1.36
C ALA A 100 -4.00 15.47 1.72
N SER A 101 -3.83 15.77 3.00
CA SER A 101 -3.75 17.13 3.51
C SER A 101 -2.42 17.35 4.23
N CYS A 102 -1.73 18.44 3.88
CA CYS A 102 -0.59 18.89 4.65
C CYS A 102 -1.09 19.89 5.70
N ILE A 103 -0.75 19.66 6.96
CA ILE A 103 -1.14 20.52 8.08
C ILE A 103 0.06 20.79 9.00
N PRO A 104 0.04 21.86 9.79
CA PRO A 104 1.06 22.07 10.81
C PRO A 104 0.91 21.05 11.95
N SER A 105 2.02 20.66 12.57
CA SER A 105 2.10 19.76 13.72
C SER A 105 1.39 20.26 14.99
N SER A 106 0.86 21.48 14.96
CA SER A 106 0.03 22.03 16.04
C SER A 106 -1.43 21.60 15.95
N CYS A 107 -1.87 21.05 14.81
CA CYS A 107 -3.22 20.54 14.60
C CYS A 107 -3.28 19.04 14.91
N THR A 108 -4.42 18.58 15.43
CA THR A 108 -4.65 17.15 15.66
C THR A 108 -5.36 16.50 14.46
N PRO A 109 -5.32 15.16 14.32
CA PRO A 109 -6.08 14.47 13.27
C PRO A 109 -7.58 14.79 13.27
N GLU A 110 -8.16 15.03 14.45
CA GLU A 110 -9.56 15.41 14.61
C GLU A 110 -9.83 16.81 14.03
N ASP A 111 -8.91 17.76 14.21
CA ASP A 111 -9.02 19.09 13.61
C ASP A 111 -9.04 19.00 12.08
N VAL A 112 -8.21 18.12 11.51
CA VAL A 112 -8.18 17.85 10.07
C VAL A 112 -9.51 17.27 9.61
N GLN A 113 -10.04 16.31 10.36
CA GLN A 113 -11.29 15.65 10.02
C GLN A 113 -12.45 16.65 9.96
N VAL A 114 -12.58 17.54 10.95
CA VAL A 114 -13.63 18.57 10.98
C VAL A 114 -13.45 19.55 9.83
N THR A 115 -12.24 20.11 9.69
CA THR A 115 -11.95 21.16 8.68
C THR A 115 -12.15 20.63 7.27
N LEU A 116 -11.68 19.42 6.98
CA LEU A 116 -11.79 18.82 5.66
C LEU A 116 -13.24 18.37 5.38
N THR A 117 -13.99 17.94 6.40
CA THR A 117 -15.43 17.67 6.26
C THR A 117 -16.18 18.91 5.85
N ASP A 118 -15.97 20.04 6.54
CA ASP A 118 -16.66 21.29 6.22
C ASP A 118 -16.31 21.80 4.82
N ALA A 119 -15.03 21.73 4.43
CA ALA A 119 -14.56 22.12 3.10
C ALA A 119 -15.19 21.25 1.99
N MET A 120 -15.17 19.93 2.18
CA MET A 120 -15.75 18.99 1.21
C MET A 120 -17.27 19.12 1.15
N GLN A 121 -17.93 19.25 2.30
CA GLN A 121 -19.37 19.45 2.40
C GLN A 121 -19.79 20.75 1.72
N TRP A 122 -19.02 21.83 1.84
CA TRP A 122 -19.24 23.07 1.11
C TRP A 122 -19.15 22.87 -0.41
N ALA A 123 -18.14 22.13 -0.88
CA ALA A 123 -17.94 21.86 -2.30
C ALA A 123 -19.07 21.03 -2.93
N VAL A 124 -19.63 20.05 -2.19
CA VAL A 124 -20.70 19.17 -2.69
C VAL A 124 -22.12 19.64 -2.33
N LYS A 125 -22.26 20.68 -1.51
CA LYS A 125 -23.57 21.26 -1.16
C LYS A 125 -24.46 21.58 -2.37
N PRO A 126 -23.98 22.21 -3.47
CA PRO A 126 -24.85 22.55 -4.60
C PRO A 126 -25.35 21.35 -5.39
N THR A 127 -24.71 20.18 -5.26
CA THR A 127 -25.05 18.98 -6.04
C THR A 127 -26.07 18.09 -5.33
N GLY A 128 -26.60 18.50 -4.17
CA GLY A 128 -27.48 17.64 -3.38
C GLY A 128 -26.78 16.37 -2.88
N MET A 129 -25.49 16.49 -2.54
CA MET A 129 -24.69 15.42 -1.93
C MET A 129 -24.11 15.87 -0.57
N ARG A 130 -23.93 14.92 0.35
CA ARG A 130 -23.21 15.06 1.62
C ARG A 130 -21.83 14.45 1.49
N ALA A 131 -20.82 15.13 2.01
CA ALA A 131 -19.48 14.58 2.17
C ALA A 131 -19.21 14.37 3.66
N SER A 132 -18.66 13.22 4.01
CA SER A 132 -18.15 12.95 5.35
C SER A 132 -16.72 12.47 5.26
N VAL A 133 -15.84 13.01 6.07
CA VAL A 133 -14.41 12.67 6.05
C VAL A 133 -14.05 11.87 7.29
N GLN A 134 -13.18 10.89 7.12
CA GLN A 134 -12.58 10.10 8.18
C GLN A 134 -11.07 10.18 8.07
N VAL A 135 -10.42 10.58 9.15
CA VAL A 135 -8.96 10.68 9.24
C VAL A 135 -8.51 9.74 10.35
N TYR A 136 -7.59 8.85 10.04
CA TYR A 136 -7.04 7.92 11.00
C TYR A 136 -5.73 8.48 11.57
N PRO A 137 -5.47 8.40 12.89
CA PRO A 137 -4.23 8.88 13.48
C PRO A 137 -2.97 8.24 12.88
N GLU A 138 -3.03 6.96 12.52
CA GLU A 138 -1.97 6.20 11.86
C GLU A 138 -1.70 6.65 10.42
N SER A 139 -2.68 7.30 9.78
CA SER A 139 -2.55 7.89 8.44
C SER A 139 -1.89 9.28 8.48
N CYS A 140 -1.52 9.78 9.66
CA CYS A 140 -0.82 11.04 9.84
C CYS A 140 0.66 10.80 10.18
N THR A 141 1.54 11.35 9.36
CA THR A 141 3.00 11.20 9.48
C THR A 141 3.66 12.57 9.63
N THR A 142 4.72 12.61 10.45
CA THR A 142 5.59 13.79 10.59
C THR A 142 7.02 13.39 10.25
N LEU A 143 7.91 14.36 10.07
CA LEU A 143 9.33 14.10 9.82
C LEU A 143 10.00 13.28 10.95
N LYS A 144 9.40 13.24 12.13
CA LYS A 144 9.90 12.42 13.23
C LYS A 144 9.60 10.95 12.96
N SER A 145 10.67 10.15 12.83
CA SER A 145 10.55 8.69 12.72
C SER A 145 9.72 8.15 13.88
N ASN A 146 8.62 7.47 13.55
CA ASN A 146 7.94 6.64 14.52
C ASN A 146 8.88 5.48 14.92
N PRO A 147 8.89 5.07 16.20
CA PRO A 147 9.60 3.87 16.59
C PRO A 147 8.96 2.65 15.92
N PHE A 148 9.77 1.66 15.53
CA PHE A 148 9.27 0.43 14.91
C PHE A 148 8.19 -0.23 15.77
N THR A 149 7.12 -0.67 15.12
CA THR A 149 6.08 -1.46 15.78
C THR A 149 6.61 -2.83 16.16
N LYS A 150 6.02 -3.47 17.18
CA LYS A 150 6.42 -4.82 17.60
C LYS A 150 6.34 -5.84 16.45
N GLY A 151 5.37 -5.67 15.55
CA GLY A 151 5.19 -6.51 14.37
C GLY A 151 6.30 -6.31 13.33
N GLU A 152 6.69 -5.06 13.06
CA GLU A 152 7.82 -4.75 12.17
C GLU A 152 9.12 -5.35 12.67
N VAL A 153 9.41 -5.19 13.98
CA VAL A 153 10.60 -5.79 14.60
C VAL A 153 10.57 -7.31 14.47
N ALA A 154 9.43 -7.95 14.70
CA ALA A 154 9.29 -9.40 14.55
C ALA A 154 9.55 -9.86 13.11
N MET A 155 9.01 -9.16 12.11
CA MET A 155 9.25 -9.47 10.69
C MET A 155 10.71 -9.27 10.29
N ILE A 156 11.34 -8.18 10.74
CA ILE A 156 12.77 -7.93 10.52
C ILE A 156 13.60 -9.08 11.10
N LEU A 157 13.29 -9.54 12.31
CA LEU A 157 13.99 -10.68 12.93
C LEU A 157 13.81 -11.97 12.12
N VAL A 158 12.59 -12.27 11.67
CA VAL A 158 12.34 -13.46 10.83
C VAL A 158 13.15 -13.40 9.53
N ILE A 159 13.16 -12.25 8.85
CA ILE A 159 13.92 -12.06 7.60
C ILE A 159 15.42 -12.24 7.87
N VAL A 160 15.95 -11.62 8.93
CA VAL A 160 17.37 -11.75 9.29
C VAL A 160 17.73 -13.21 9.61
N ILE A 161 16.88 -13.94 10.35
CA ILE A 161 17.10 -15.35 10.64
C ILE A 161 17.13 -16.18 9.36
N LEU A 162 16.20 -15.96 8.43
CA LEU A 162 16.17 -16.67 7.15
C LEU A 162 17.43 -16.37 6.31
N LEU A 163 17.86 -15.11 6.25
CA LEU A 163 19.08 -14.72 5.53
C LEU A 163 20.34 -15.34 6.16
N LEU A 164 20.41 -15.41 7.49
CA LEU A 164 21.51 -16.08 8.19
C LEU A 164 21.50 -17.58 7.92
N LEU A 165 20.34 -18.24 7.99
CA LEU A 165 20.21 -19.67 7.67
C LEU A 165 20.68 -19.95 6.24
N VAL A 166 20.25 -19.16 5.27
CA VAL A 166 20.68 -19.27 3.88
C VAL A 166 22.18 -19.01 3.72
N PHE A 167 22.73 -18.01 4.41
CA PHE A 167 24.16 -17.69 4.36
C PHE A 167 25.02 -18.82 4.93
N PHE A 168 24.72 -19.28 6.15
CA PHE A 168 25.48 -20.37 6.79
C PHE A 168 25.31 -21.69 6.05
N SER A 169 24.11 -21.97 5.53
CA SER A 169 23.84 -23.12 4.68
C SER A 169 24.69 -23.09 3.40
N SER A 170 24.70 -21.94 2.70
CA SER A 170 25.45 -21.79 1.45
C SER A 170 26.97 -21.84 1.70
N ALA A 171 27.45 -21.26 2.81
CA ALA A 171 28.86 -21.33 3.19
C ALA A 171 29.28 -22.76 3.56
N TYR A 172 28.43 -23.49 4.30
CA TYR A 172 28.64 -24.89 4.64
C TYR A 172 28.67 -25.77 3.38
N ASP A 173 27.72 -25.58 2.47
CA ASP A 173 27.66 -26.31 1.20
C ASP A 173 28.87 -26.02 0.31
N ILE A 174 29.34 -24.77 0.21
CA ILE A 174 30.57 -24.44 -0.55
C ILE A 174 31.82 -25.04 0.11
N ALA A 175 31.90 -25.02 1.44
CA ALA A 175 33.03 -25.60 2.16
C ALA A 175 33.05 -27.14 2.05
N GLU A 176 31.88 -27.78 2.09
CA GLU A 176 31.69 -29.22 2.00
C GLU A 176 31.61 -29.74 0.55
N LEU A 177 31.42 -28.89 -0.46
CA LEU A 177 31.57 -29.26 -1.89
C LEU A 177 32.99 -29.76 -2.23
N ASN A 178 33.96 -29.62 -1.31
CA ASN A 178 35.29 -30.26 -1.40
C ASN A 178 35.37 -31.65 -0.72
N TYR A 179 34.36 -32.09 0.03
CA TYR A 179 34.34 -33.35 0.77
C TYR A 179 32.95 -34.01 0.70
N ALA A 180 32.91 -35.15 0.01
CA ALA A 180 31.78 -36.08 -0.16
C ALA A 180 30.57 -35.92 0.79
N GLU A 181 29.39 -35.81 0.17
CA GLU A 181 28.03 -36.01 0.67
C GLU A 181 27.90 -36.29 2.18
N SER A 182 27.55 -35.26 2.97
CA SER A 182 27.29 -35.38 4.41
C SER A 182 26.23 -36.45 4.70
N GLU A 183 26.62 -37.56 5.34
CA GLU A 183 25.67 -38.59 5.76
C GLU A 183 24.82 -38.17 6.97
N SER A 184 25.22 -37.10 7.67
CA SER A 184 24.53 -36.64 8.87
C SER A 184 23.15 -36.03 8.54
N PRO A 185 22.10 -36.32 9.34
CA PRO A 185 20.76 -35.75 9.11
C PRO A 185 20.75 -34.22 9.26
N ILE A 186 21.65 -33.67 10.08
CA ILE A 186 21.82 -32.23 10.29
C ILE A 186 22.49 -31.58 9.08
N GLY A 187 23.52 -32.22 8.51
CA GLY A 187 24.16 -31.76 7.27
C GLY A 187 23.18 -31.73 6.09
N LYS A 188 22.35 -32.77 5.94
CA LYS A 188 21.28 -32.81 4.92
C LYS A 188 20.26 -31.68 5.10
N ALA A 189 19.85 -31.39 6.35
CA ALA A 189 18.94 -30.29 6.65
C ALA A 189 19.59 -28.90 6.42
N LEU A 190 20.87 -28.74 6.75
CA LEU A 190 21.61 -27.51 6.49
C LEU A 190 21.73 -27.25 4.99
N VAL A 191 22.12 -28.23 4.19
CA VAL A 191 22.28 -28.08 2.72
C VAL A 191 20.94 -27.83 2.00
N ALA A 192 19.80 -28.13 2.62
CA ALA A 192 18.49 -27.88 2.03
C ALA A 192 18.21 -26.39 1.74
N PHE A 193 18.83 -25.48 2.51
CA PHE A 193 18.69 -24.03 2.34
C PHE A 193 19.79 -23.39 1.49
N SER A 194 20.64 -24.19 0.83
CA SER A 194 21.79 -23.71 0.08
C SER A 194 21.36 -23.04 -1.22
N LEU A 195 21.77 -21.78 -1.42
CA LEU A 195 21.46 -21.04 -2.65
C LEU A 195 22.12 -21.65 -3.89
N PRO A 196 23.44 -21.93 -3.93
CA PRO A 196 24.08 -22.50 -5.11
C PRO A 196 23.42 -23.79 -5.62
N ARG A 197 23.12 -24.72 -4.71
CA ARG A 197 22.54 -26.02 -5.04
C ARG A 197 21.09 -25.92 -5.49
N ASN A 198 20.30 -25.09 -4.82
CA ASN A 198 18.91 -24.85 -5.21
C ASN A 198 18.82 -24.06 -6.53
N TRP A 199 19.73 -23.12 -6.77
CA TRP A 199 19.84 -22.41 -8.04
C TRP A 199 20.18 -23.37 -9.19
N GLU A 200 21.20 -24.22 -9.01
CA GLU A 200 21.57 -25.19 -10.04
C GLU A 200 20.43 -26.18 -10.34
N ARG A 201 19.68 -26.63 -9.33
CA ARG A 201 18.48 -27.46 -9.51
C ARG A 201 17.35 -26.73 -10.22
N LEU A 202 17.18 -25.44 -9.96
CA LEU A 202 16.10 -24.64 -10.56
C LEU A 202 16.35 -24.36 -12.05
N PHE A 203 17.62 -24.20 -12.45
CA PHE A 203 17.99 -23.86 -13.83
C PHE A 203 18.51 -25.06 -14.64
N LYS A 204 18.83 -26.19 -14.01
CA LYS A 204 19.04 -27.44 -14.75
C LYS A 204 17.71 -27.95 -15.25
N GLU A 205 17.67 -28.20 -16.55
CA GLU A 205 16.55 -28.85 -17.20
C GLU A 205 16.44 -30.29 -16.68
N ASP A 206 15.31 -30.62 -16.05
CA ASP A 206 15.08 -31.97 -15.56
C ASP A 206 15.03 -32.95 -16.74
N VAL A 207 15.82 -34.03 -16.64
CA VAL A 207 15.70 -35.18 -17.53
C VAL A 207 14.29 -35.74 -17.39
N VAL A 208 13.52 -35.76 -18.48
CA VAL A 208 12.13 -36.23 -18.55
C VAL A 208 11.96 -37.51 -17.73
N GLN A 209 11.33 -37.39 -16.56
CA GLN A 209 11.00 -38.55 -15.74
C GLN A 209 9.86 -39.32 -16.41
N PRO A 210 9.96 -40.65 -16.57
CA PRO A 210 8.91 -41.45 -17.21
C PRO A 210 7.62 -41.34 -16.39
N GLY A 211 6.57 -40.76 -16.98
CA GLY A 211 5.27 -40.55 -16.36
C GLY A 211 4.90 -39.10 -16.05
N VAL A 212 5.82 -38.14 -16.22
CA VAL A 212 5.54 -36.70 -16.09
C VAL A 212 5.21 -36.12 -17.46
N ILE A 213 3.98 -35.62 -17.63
CA ILE A 213 3.53 -34.98 -18.88
C ILE A 213 3.99 -33.51 -18.84
N GLY A 214 5.06 -33.18 -19.57
CA GLY A 214 5.68 -31.84 -19.53
C GLY A 214 4.74 -30.66 -19.90
N SER A 215 3.64 -30.91 -20.61
CA SER A 215 2.63 -29.86 -20.87
C SER A 215 1.88 -29.40 -19.61
N LEU A 216 1.80 -30.24 -18.57
CA LEU A 216 1.22 -29.88 -17.28
C LEU A 216 2.15 -28.96 -16.45
N ASP A 217 3.46 -29.01 -16.66
CA ASP A 217 4.37 -28.06 -16.02
C ASP A 217 4.34 -26.70 -16.74
N GLY A 218 4.16 -26.70 -18.06
CA GLY A 218 3.89 -25.48 -18.83
C GLY A 218 2.63 -24.74 -18.37
N ILE A 219 1.50 -25.42 -18.18
CA ILE A 219 0.26 -24.77 -17.74
C ILE A 219 0.38 -24.20 -16.32
N ARG A 220 1.16 -24.82 -15.43
CA ARG A 220 1.45 -24.30 -14.09
C ARG A 220 2.20 -22.97 -14.16
N VAL A 221 3.20 -22.86 -15.05
CA VAL A 221 3.94 -21.61 -15.26
C VAL A 221 3.00 -20.51 -15.76
N PHE A 222 2.19 -20.78 -16.79
CA PHE A 222 1.24 -19.79 -17.31
C PHE A 222 0.19 -19.38 -16.27
N SER A 223 -0.31 -20.34 -15.48
CA SER A 223 -1.24 -20.06 -14.38
C SER A 223 -0.61 -19.15 -13.33
N THR A 224 0.63 -19.41 -12.92
CA THR A 224 1.34 -18.56 -11.94
C THR A 224 1.62 -17.16 -12.51
N LEU A 225 2.05 -17.07 -13.77
CA LEU A 225 2.25 -15.78 -14.45
C LEU A 225 0.95 -14.98 -14.54
N TRP A 226 -0.17 -15.64 -14.86
CA TRP A 226 -1.49 -15.00 -14.90
C TRP A 226 -1.90 -14.43 -13.54
N VAL A 227 -1.67 -15.19 -12.48
CA VAL A 227 -1.93 -14.74 -11.10
C VAL A 227 -1.07 -13.53 -10.76
N VAL A 228 0.24 -13.57 -11.01
CA VAL A 228 1.15 -12.45 -10.75
C VAL A 228 0.74 -11.21 -11.56
N MET A 229 0.39 -11.38 -12.84
CA MET A 229 -0.07 -10.30 -13.70
C MET A 229 -1.36 -9.67 -13.16
N THR A 230 -2.33 -10.49 -12.73
CA THR A 230 -3.60 -10.01 -12.17
C THR A 230 -3.39 -9.16 -10.92
N HIS A 231 -2.53 -9.61 -9.98
CA HIS A 231 -2.20 -8.83 -8.79
C HIS A 231 -1.56 -7.48 -9.14
N LYS A 232 -0.66 -7.48 -10.13
CA LYS A 232 0.00 -6.26 -10.58
C LYS A 232 -0.98 -5.27 -11.24
N ILE A 233 -1.90 -5.77 -12.07
CA ILE A 233 -2.94 -4.95 -12.71
C ILE A 233 -3.87 -4.36 -11.65
N LEU A 234 -4.28 -5.15 -10.65
CA LEU A 234 -5.11 -4.67 -9.54
C LEU A 234 -4.43 -3.53 -8.78
N TYR A 235 -3.13 -3.67 -8.49
CA TYR A 235 -2.35 -2.62 -7.84
C TYR A 235 -2.24 -1.35 -8.70
N TYR A 236 -1.91 -1.49 -10.00
CA TYR A 236 -1.86 -0.33 -10.90
C TYR A 236 -3.21 0.36 -11.12
N ALA A 237 -4.31 -0.37 -11.00
CA ALA A 237 -5.66 0.19 -11.06
C ALA A 237 -5.96 1.08 -9.83
N GLN A 238 -5.29 0.84 -8.70
CA GLN A 238 -5.43 1.60 -7.47
C GLN A 238 -4.56 2.87 -7.43
N GLU A 239 -3.63 3.07 -8.37
CA GLU A 239 -2.75 4.25 -8.42
C GLU A 239 -3.49 5.47 -9.03
N PRO A 240 -3.16 6.72 -8.61
CA PRO A 240 -3.78 7.92 -9.16
C PRO A 240 -3.42 8.11 -10.64
N TRP A 241 -4.35 8.65 -11.41
CA TRP A 241 -4.18 8.82 -12.86
C TRP A 241 -3.54 10.18 -13.13
N ILE A 242 -2.22 10.26 -13.00
CA ILE A 242 -1.43 11.48 -13.26
C ILE A 242 -0.68 11.28 -14.57
N ASN A 243 -0.99 12.10 -15.59
CA ASN A 243 -0.29 12.13 -16.88
C ASN A 243 -0.14 10.77 -17.59
N LYS A 244 -1.13 9.87 -17.50
CA LYS A 244 -1.17 8.66 -18.34
C LYS A 244 -1.49 9.09 -19.77
N LEU A 245 -0.50 8.98 -20.67
CA LEU A 245 -0.65 9.10 -22.13
C LEU A 245 -1.52 7.98 -22.69
#